data_AF-A0A932P4R9-F1
#
_entry.id   AF-A0A932P4R9-F1
#
_cell.length_a   1.000
_cell.length_b   1.000
_cell.length_c   1.000
_cell.angle_alpha   90.00
_cell.angle_beta   90.00
_cell.angle_gamma   90.00
#
_symmetry.space_group_name_H-M   'P 1'
#
loop_
_entity.id
_entity.type
_entity.pdbx_description
1 polymer ?
#
loop_
_entity_poly.entity_id
_entity_poly.type
_entity_poly.pdbx_seq_one_letter_code
_entity_poly.pdbx_strand_id
1 'polypeptide(L)'
;MHQPTRLASGVVFLLCWAIVVGADEKQQSPPGEDAKSKPAPKGEPAPKGNYYRSMPKSLARLIRSDAAARTVTFGWEANNTEHTLALRPGAEIQRFGFWASLDDFQPDDQVYLCVDVDPSDRWLTVHSLLDGVSTQAVFGDQYTVRTWDVAHAQGELVQDGGKKATVSVRIGPALAARKDESMVAAGQKVYWNARYEADKTAVTDVLNAAAFARARREQVQRHFERLAKDGLDGLVNDTDSIDGRLVVTVWRCGTLWARTLQMHDSVQVVKCGDENPAIDAVVFGSRPDYAKAKVRLVVEGKPLMTLRLGDEVRLRMKQPADLDPDLPPDLGRFTGRSDRVSWFLSTVYCTCGMPHDG
;
A
#
# COMPACT_ATOMS: atom_id res chain seq x y z
N MET A 1 39.05 47.42 26.19
CA MET A 1 39.75 48.64 25.75
C MET A 1 40.62 48.29 24.55
N HIS A 2 40.65 49.18 23.54
CA HIS A 2 41.31 49.08 22.23
C HIS A 2 40.56 48.37 21.08
N GLN A 3 39.64 49.13 20.50
CA GLN A 3 39.52 49.36 19.04
C GLN A 3 40.73 50.21 18.53
N PRO A 4 41.06 50.36 17.22
CA PRO A 4 40.07 50.63 16.15
C PRO A 4 40.37 50.27 14.65
N THR A 5 39.27 50.32 13.87
CA THR A 5 39.09 50.86 12.49
C THR A 5 39.91 50.40 11.28
N ARG A 6 39.20 50.05 10.17
CA ARG A 6 39.08 50.76 8.84
C ARG A 6 38.45 49.79 7.82
N LEU A 7 37.30 50.06 7.17
CA LEU A 7 36.92 51.02 6.10
C LEU A 7 37.05 50.45 4.67
N ALA A 8 36.01 50.79 3.86
CA ALA A 8 35.92 50.84 2.38
C ALA A 8 35.62 49.54 1.60
N SER A 9 34.99 49.51 0.42
CA SER A 9 34.03 50.35 -0.34
C SER A 9 33.95 49.74 -1.75
N GLY A 10 32.76 49.73 -2.38
CA GLY A 10 32.55 49.52 -3.83
C GLY A 10 32.86 48.10 -4.34
N VAL A 11 32.26 47.58 -5.41
CA VAL A 11 32.00 48.21 -6.71
C VAL A 11 30.83 47.48 -7.39
N VAL A 12 29.97 48.28 -8.01
CA VAL A 12 28.89 47.93 -8.95
C VAL A 12 29.48 47.44 -10.27
N PHE A 13 29.01 46.32 -10.81
CA PHE A 13 29.15 46.03 -12.25
C PHE A 13 27.78 45.76 -12.87
N LEU A 14 27.35 46.74 -13.63
CA LEU A 14 26.18 46.78 -14.49
C LEU A 14 26.77 46.94 -15.90
N LEU A 15 26.59 45.96 -16.78
CA LEU A 15 26.99 46.07 -18.19
C LEU A 15 25.95 45.37 -19.06
N CYS A 16 25.11 46.21 -19.64
CA CYS A 16 24.35 45.97 -20.87
C CYS A 16 25.27 45.95 -22.09
N TRP A 17 24.70 45.53 -23.23
CA TRP A 17 25.20 45.49 -24.63
C TRP A 17 25.61 44.08 -25.07
N ALA A 18 25.23 43.55 -26.23
CA ALA A 18 24.53 44.11 -27.37
C ALA A 18 23.82 43.00 -28.16
N ILE A 19 22.81 43.42 -28.91
CA ILE A 19 22.12 42.71 -29.98
C ILE A 19 23.14 42.36 -31.09
N VAL A 20 23.14 41.10 -31.54
CA VAL A 20 23.64 40.71 -32.87
C VAL A 20 22.51 40.04 -33.63
N VAL A 21 22.02 40.75 -34.63
CA VAL A 21 21.24 40.24 -35.75
C VAL A 21 22.23 39.77 -36.81
N GLY A 22 22.14 38.51 -37.23
CA GLY A 22 22.83 37.94 -38.38
C GLY A 22 22.10 36.65 -38.75
N ALA A 23 21.24 36.69 -39.76
CA ALA A 23 21.56 36.40 -41.16
C ALA A 23 21.60 34.89 -41.43
N ASP A 24 20.65 34.52 -42.27
CA ASP A 24 20.29 33.20 -42.80
C ASP A 24 21.46 32.57 -43.56
N GLU A 25 21.93 31.39 -43.14
CA GLU A 25 22.82 30.56 -43.95
C GLU A 25 22.37 29.09 -43.86
N LYS A 26 21.53 28.70 -44.82
CA LYS A 26 21.23 27.29 -45.12
C LYS A 26 22.49 26.61 -45.65
N GLN A 27 23.31 26.06 -44.75
CA GLN A 27 24.32 25.08 -45.10
C GLN A 27 23.65 23.71 -45.33
N GLN A 28 23.41 23.38 -46.60
CA GLN A 28 23.18 22.00 -47.04
C GLN A 28 24.49 21.22 -46.87
N SER A 29 24.57 20.40 -45.83
CA SER A 29 25.63 19.38 -45.71
C SER A 29 25.42 18.28 -46.76
N PRO A 30 26.50 17.75 -47.37
CA PRO A 30 26.42 16.64 -48.30
C PRO A 30 25.92 15.36 -47.59
N PRO A 31 25.33 14.39 -48.32
CA PRO A 31 24.85 13.14 -47.75
C PRO A 31 26.05 12.32 -47.26
N GLY A 32 26.30 12.43 -45.95
CA GLY A 32 27.29 11.64 -45.22
C GLY A 32 26.82 10.20 -45.11
N GLU A 33 27.58 9.35 -45.79
CA GLU A 33 27.80 7.92 -45.60
C GLU A 33 27.34 7.36 -44.24
N ASP A 34 26.52 6.30 -44.32
CA ASP A 34 25.84 5.61 -43.23
C ASP A 34 26.70 5.40 -41.97
N ALA A 35 26.59 6.33 -41.02
CA ALA A 35 27.01 6.12 -39.65
C ALA A 35 26.12 5.03 -39.06
N LYS A 36 26.61 3.78 -39.09
CA LYS A 36 26.02 2.62 -38.40
C LYS A 36 25.66 3.04 -36.98
N SER A 37 24.37 3.30 -36.77
CA SER A 37 23.84 3.65 -35.46
C SER A 37 24.27 2.57 -34.46
N LYS A 38 25.00 2.99 -33.43
CA LYS A 38 25.31 2.13 -32.29
C LYS A 38 23.96 1.62 -31.78
N PRO A 39 23.71 0.30 -31.71
CA PRO A 39 22.46 -0.20 -31.17
C PRO A 39 22.29 0.39 -29.78
N ALA A 40 21.16 1.05 -29.55
CA ALA A 40 20.83 1.61 -28.25
C ALA A 40 21.06 0.53 -27.17
N PRO A 41 21.64 0.89 -26.01
CA PRO A 41 21.84 -0.08 -24.93
C PRO A 41 20.51 -0.80 -24.70
N LYS A 42 20.53 -2.14 -24.82
CA LYS A 42 19.35 -2.96 -24.57
C LYS A 42 18.86 -2.59 -23.18
N GLY A 43 17.71 -1.92 -23.12
CA GLY A 43 17.09 -1.53 -21.87
C GLY A 43 16.96 -2.73 -20.94
N GLU A 44 16.96 -2.47 -19.64
CA GLU A 44 16.68 -3.49 -18.64
C GLU A 44 15.43 -4.27 -19.06
N PRO A 45 15.48 -5.61 -19.15
CA PRO A 45 14.35 -6.39 -19.63
C PRO A 45 13.15 -6.07 -18.74
N ALA A 46 12.04 -5.66 -19.36
CA ALA A 46 10.83 -5.37 -18.63
C ALA A 46 10.49 -6.58 -17.74
N PRO A 47 10.17 -6.36 -16.45
CA PRO A 47 9.79 -7.47 -15.58
C PRO A 47 8.66 -8.25 -16.25
N LYS A 48 8.82 -9.57 -16.37
CA LYS A 48 7.80 -10.47 -16.94
C LYS A 48 6.60 -10.50 -15.98
N GLY A 49 5.70 -9.54 -16.14
CA GLY A 49 4.78 -9.02 -15.12
C GLY A 49 3.53 -9.84 -14.80
N ASN A 50 3.65 -11.15 -14.52
CA ASN A 50 2.50 -11.97 -14.12
C ASN A 50 2.64 -12.66 -12.75
N TYR A 51 3.68 -12.40 -11.96
CA TYR A 51 3.89 -13.12 -10.70
C TYR A 51 2.66 -13.06 -9.78
N TYR A 52 2.08 -11.87 -9.57
CA TYR A 52 0.86 -11.72 -8.75
C TYR A 52 -0.33 -12.47 -9.35
N ARG A 53 -0.45 -12.55 -10.69
CA ARG A 53 -1.53 -13.29 -11.36
C ARG A 53 -1.41 -14.79 -11.14
N SER A 54 -0.19 -15.33 -11.08
CA SER A 54 0.06 -16.76 -10.82
C SER A 54 -0.02 -17.18 -9.35
N MET A 55 -0.02 -16.23 -8.39
CA MET A 55 -0.15 -16.60 -6.97
C MET A 55 -1.49 -17.29 -6.71
N PRO A 56 -1.52 -18.39 -5.92
CA PRO A 56 -2.77 -18.98 -5.47
C PRO A 56 -3.59 -17.96 -4.68
N LYS A 57 -4.86 -17.84 -5.03
CA LYS A 57 -5.82 -16.96 -4.37
C LYS A 57 -7.12 -17.70 -4.12
N SER A 58 -7.69 -17.54 -2.94
CA SER A 58 -9.00 -18.09 -2.64
C SER A 58 -9.65 -17.35 -1.49
N LEU A 59 -10.97 -17.50 -1.41
CA LEU A 59 -11.67 -17.35 -0.16
C LEU A 59 -11.26 -18.46 0.82
N ALA A 60 -11.21 -18.11 2.09
CA ALA A 60 -10.90 -19.00 3.18
C ALA A 60 -11.66 -18.60 4.44
N ARG A 61 -11.82 -19.56 5.34
CA ARG A 61 -12.28 -19.32 6.70
C ARG A 61 -11.08 -18.98 7.57
N LEU A 62 -11.04 -17.80 8.17
CA LEU A 62 -10.03 -17.49 9.17
C LEU A 62 -10.35 -18.26 10.46
N ILE A 63 -9.52 -19.21 10.87
CA ILE A 63 -9.72 -19.99 12.10
C ILE A 63 -9.14 -19.23 13.30
N ARG A 64 -7.93 -18.69 13.15
CA ARG A 64 -7.23 -17.90 14.17
C ARG A 64 -6.26 -16.92 13.54
N SER A 65 -6.05 -15.78 14.18
CA SER A 65 -4.94 -14.87 13.91
C SER A 65 -4.10 -14.70 15.18
N ASP A 66 -2.78 -14.55 15.00
CA ASP A 66 -1.84 -14.19 16.07
C ASP A 66 -1.02 -12.98 15.59
N ALA A 67 -1.39 -11.81 16.10
CA ALA A 67 -0.74 -10.55 15.73
C ALA A 67 0.71 -10.49 16.22
N ALA A 68 1.02 -11.06 17.38
CA ALA A 68 2.35 -11.04 17.96
C ALA A 68 3.31 -11.97 17.19
N ALA A 69 2.87 -13.19 16.89
CA ALA A 69 3.65 -14.13 16.07
C ALA A 69 3.58 -13.80 14.57
N ARG A 70 2.70 -12.87 14.16
CA ARG A 70 2.38 -12.56 12.76
C ARG A 70 2.02 -13.82 11.97
N THR A 71 1.14 -14.65 12.53
CA THR A 71 0.66 -15.86 11.86
C THR A 71 -0.85 -15.86 11.72
N VAL A 72 -1.34 -16.58 10.70
CA VAL A 72 -2.76 -16.85 10.53
C VAL A 72 -2.97 -18.34 10.29
N THR A 73 -4.04 -18.85 10.88
CA THR A 73 -4.55 -20.21 10.70
C THR A 73 -5.86 -20.12 9.95
N PHE A 74 -5.99 -20.82 8.83
CA PHE A 74 -7.18 -20.73 7.97
C PHE A 74 -7.57 -22.09 7.38
N GLY A 75 -8.86 -22.27 7.15
CA GLY A 75 -9.43 -23.40 6.42
C GLY A 75 -9.62 -23.02 4.95
N TRP A 76 -8.96 -23.73 4.04
CA TRP A 76 -9.09 -23.48 2.60
C TRP A 76 -10.42 -24.00 2.08
N GLU A 77 -11.21 -23.16 1.39
CA GLU A 77 -12.61 -23.50 1.04
C GLU A 77 -12.74 -24.80 0.22
N ALA A 78 -11.77 -25.11 -0.65
CA ALA A 78 -11.84 -26.27 -1.53
C ALA A 78 -11.78 -27.64 -0.81
N ASN A 79 -11.17 -27.71 0.37
CA ASN A 79 -10.93 -28.99 1.07
C ASN A 79 -11.05 -28.90 2.59
N ASN A 80 -11.34 -27.71 3.12
CA ASN A 80 -11.39 -27.40 4.55
C ASN A 80 -10.14 -27.83 5.33
N THR A 81 -8.99 -27.96 4.66
CA THR A 81 -7.72 -28.28 5.31
C THR A 81 -7.20 -27.05 6.04
N GLU A 82 -6.80 -27.23 7.29
CA GLU A 82 -6.24 -26.18 8.11
C GLU A 82 -4.77 -25.94 7.75
N HIS A 83 -4.43 -24.67 7.47
CA HIS A 83 -3.08 -24.23 7.21
C HIS A 83 -2.72 -23.11 8.18
N THR A 84 -1.52 -23.20 8.78
CA THR A 84 -0.94 -22.10 9.56
C THR A 84 0.27 -21.55 8.83
N LEU A 85 0.21 -20.27 8.45
CA LEU A 85 1.28 -19.60 7.72
C LEU A 85 1.67 -18.29 8.42
N ALA A 86 2.95 -17.93 8.33
CA ALA A 86 3.41 -16.61 8.72
C ALA A 86 3.00 -15.57 7.68
N LEU A 87 2.79 -14.33 8.13
CA LEU A 87 2.67 -13.18 7.25
C LEU A 87 4.04 -12.81 6.69
N ARG A 88 4.09 -12.52 5.40
CA ARG A 88 5.27 -11.91 4.78
C ARG A 88 5.57 -10.54 5.46
N PRO A 89 6.84 -10.13 5.60
CA PRO A 89 7.16 -8.75 5.93
C PRO A 89 6.52 -7.79 4.93
N GLY A 90 5.74 -6.82 5.44
CA GLY A 90 4.97 -5.90 4.62
C GLY A 90 3.74 -6.50 3.91
N ALA A 91 3.23 -7.65 4.38
CA ALA A 91 1.99 -8.25 3.87
C ALA A 91 0.82 -7.24 3.84
N GLU A 92 -0.01 -7.33 2.80
CA GLU A 92 -1.13 -6.43 2.61
C GLU A 92 -2.37 -6.91 3.39
N ILE A 93 -2.63 -6.28 4.53
CA ILE A 93 -3.80 -6.60 5.37
C ILE A 93 -4.82 -5.48 5.23
N GLN A 94 -6.04 -5.79 4.79
CA GLN A 94 -7.09 -4.80 4.62
C GLN A 94 -8.45 -5.23 5.20
N ARG A 95 -9.13 -4.28 5.84
CA ARG A 95 -10.51 -4.42 6.32
C ARG A 95 -11.29 -3.17 5.91
N PHE A 96 -12.54 -3.33 5.48
CA PHE A 96 -13.38 -2.22 5.01
C PHE A 96 -12.71 -1.26 4.00
N GLY A 97 -11.89 -1.79 3.09
CA GLY A 97 -11.23 -1.04 2.02
C GLY A 97 -10.06 -0.17 2.46
N PHE A 98 -9.42 -0.46 3.60
CA PHE A 98 -8.22 0.24 4.06
C PHE A 98 -7.29 -0.65 4.89
N TRP A 99 -6.07 -0.18 5.19
CA TRP A 99 -5.05 -0.91 5.95
C TRP A 99 -5.54 -1.34 7.34
N ALA A 100 -5.25 -2.58 7.71
CA ALA A 100 -5.67 -3.22 8.95
C ALA A 100 -4.50 -3.94 9.66
N SER A 101 -4.73 -4.42 10.88
CA SER A 101 -3.88 -5.38 11.59
C SER A 101 -4.59 -6.73 11.72
N LEU A 102 -3.88 -7.76 12.18
CA LEU A 102 -4.49 -9.06 12.46
C LEU A 102 -5.53 -9.02 13.59
N ASP A 103 -5.41 -8.06 14.52
CA ASP A 103 -6.39 -7.85 15.59
C ASP A 103 -7.71 -7.26 15.08
N ASP A 104 -7.70 -6.67 13.88
CA ASP A 104 -8.92 -6.18 13.26
C ASP A 104 -9.80 -7.33 12.76
N PHE A 105 -9.32 -8.59 12.72
CA PHE A 105 -10.08 -9.76 12.25
C PHE A 105 -10.60 -10.61 13.40
N GLN A 106 -11.69 -11.34 13.14
CA GLN A 106 -12.30 -12.26 14.09
C GLN A 106 -12.22 -13.71 13.57
N PRO A 107 -12.18 -14.71 14.48
CA PRO A 107 -12.38 -16.09 14.09
C PRO A 107 -13.65 -16.24 13.24
N ASP A 108 -13.61 -17.16 12.30
CA ASP A 108 -14.64 -17.44 11.30
C ASP A 108 -14.91 -16.33 10.27
N ASP A 109 -14.17 -15.22 10.28
CA ASP A 109 -14.23 -14.25 9.18
C ASP A 109 -13.96 -14.94 7.82
N GLN A 110 -14.81 -14.68 6.83
CA GLN A 110 -14.50 -15.03 5.45
C GLN A 110 -13.50 -14.02 4.91
N VAL A 111 -12.33 -14.52 4.51
CA VAL A 111 -11.21 -13.70 4.06
C VAL A 111 -10.75 -14.15 2.69
N TYR A 112 -10.23 -13.21 1.90
CA TYR A 112 -9.51 -13.49 0.67
C TYR A 112 -8.02 -13.50 0.95
N LEU A 113 -7.37 -14.62 0.62
CA LEU A 113 -5.94 -14.83 0.84
C LEU A 113 -5.20 -14.87 -0.49
N CYS A 114 -4.02 -14.27 -0.53
CA CYS A 114 -2.99 -14.58 -1.53
C CYS A 114 -1.77 -15.12 -0.81
N VAL A 115 -1.25 -16.26 -1.27
CA VAL A 115 -0.11 -16.95 -0.63
C VAL A 115 1.10 -16.99 -1.56
N ASP A 116 2.28 -16.76 -1.00
CA ASP A 116 3.55 -17.03 -1.69
C ASP A 116 3.79 -18.54 -1.71
N VAL A 117 4.23 -19.08 -2.85
CA VAL A 117 4.57 -20.49 -3.03
C VAL A 117 6.02 -20.67 -3.47
N ASP A 118 6.61 -21.80 -3.09
CA ASP A 118 7.93 -22.22 -3.58
C ASP A 118 7.86 -22.86 -4.98
N PRO A 119 9.00 -23.19 -5.63
CA PRO A 119 9.00 -23.85 -6.94
C PRO A 119 8.37 -25.26 -6.96
N SER A 120 7.98 -25.82 -5.82
CA SER A 120 7.26 -27.08 -5.67
C SER A 120 5.80 -26.87 -5.26
N ASP A 121 5.28 -25.65 -5.47
CA ASP A 121 3.92 -25.22 -5.14
C ASP A 121 3.55 -25.33 -3.64
N ARG A 122 4.54 -25.42 -2.75
CA ARG A 122 4.29 -25.43 -1.31
C ARG A 122 4.07 -24.01 -0.82
N TRP A 123 3.06 -23.84 0.02
CA TRP A 123 2.72 -22.55 0.60
C TRP A 123 3.77 -22.13 1.64
N LEU A 124 4.25 -20.90 1.54
CA LEU A 124 5.32 -20.37 2.39
C LEU A 124 4.79 -19.31 3.37
N THR A 125 4.20 -18.24 2.85
CA THR A 125 3.75 -17.10 3.64
C THR A 125 2.48 -16.49 3.04
N VAL A 126 1.74 -15.77 3.86
CA VAL A 126 0.60 -14.96 3.39
C VAL A 126 1.13 -13.61 2.89
N HIS A 127 0.84 -13.34 1.62
CA HIS A 127 1.18 -12.08 0.96
C HIS A 127 0.12 -11.01 1.22
N SER A 128 -1.17 -11.38 1.18
CA SER A 128 -2.27 -10.47 1.48
C SER A 128 -3.45 -11.19 2.14
N LEU A 129 -4.14 -10.46 3.01
CA LEU A 129 -5.34 -10.88 3.75
C LEU A 129 -6.38 -9.75 3.67
N LEU A 130 -7.50 -9.99 3.01
CA LEU A 130 -8.56 -9.00 2.83
C LEU A 130 -9.89 -9.54 3.35
N ASP A 131 -10.70 -8.71 4.02
CA ASP A 131 -12.11 -9.05 4.26
C ASP A 131 -12.94 -9.02 2.96
N GLY A 132 -14.19 -9.49 3.02
CA GLY A 132 -15.07 -9.52 1.85
C GLY A 132 -15.28 -8.13 1.23
N VAL A 133 -15.42 -7.10 2.07
CA VAL A 133 -15.63 -5.71 1.63
C VAL A 133 -14.38 -5.14 0.94
N SER A 134 -13.19 -5.37 1.48
CA SER A 134 -11.93 -4.90 0.88
C SER A 134 -11.65 -5.60 -0.44
N THR A 135 -11.92 -6.90 -0.51
CA THR A 135 -11.88 -7.68 -1.76
C THR A 135 -12.72 -7.02 -2.83
N GLN A 136 -14.00 -6.75 -2.54
CA GLN A 136 -14.93 -6.08 -3.45
C GLN A 136 -14.48 -4.67 -3.84
N ALA A 137 -13.96 -3.89 -2.88
CA ALA A 137 -13.45 -2.55 -3.14
C ALA A 137 -12.21 -2.55 -4.05
N VAL A 138 -11.29 -3.50 -3.87
CA VAL A 138 -10.06 -3.64 -4.66
C VAL A 138 -10.36 -4.10 -6.09
N PHE A 139 -11.29 -5.04 -6.26
CA PHE A 139 -11.66 -5.56 -7.57
C PHE A 139 -12.73 -4.72 -8.30
N GLY A 140 -13.36 -3.77 -7.61
CA GLY A 140 -14.44 -2.96 -8.16
C GLY A 140 -15.78 -3.73 -8.27
N ASP A 141 -15.89 -4.86 -7.58
CA ASP A 141 -17.05 -5.75 -7.58
C ASP A 141 -18.10 -5.25 -6.58
N GLN A 142 -18.98 -4.35 -7.02
CA GLN A 142 -20.18 -4.00 -6.25
C GLN A 142 -21.31 -4.99 -6.54
N TYR A 143 -22.18 -5.19 -5.57
CA TYR A 143 -23.36 -6.03 -5.73
C TYR A 143 -24.64 -5.21 -5.68
N THR A 144 -25.59 -5.50 -6.55
CA THR A 144 -26.94 -4.95 -6.50
C THR A 144 -27.86 -5.91 -5.74
N VAL A 145 -28.56 -5.41 -4.73
CA VAL A 145 -29.55 -6.19 -3.96
C VAL A 145 -30.73 -6.54 -4.88
N ARG A 146 -31.05 -7.83 -5.03
CA ARG A 146 -32.24 -8.28 -5.77
C ARG A 146 -33.40 -8.58 -4.84
N THR A 147 -33.16 -9.40 -3.83
CA THR A 147 -34.12 -9.71 -2.76
C THR A 147 -33.41 -9.66 -1.41
N TRP A 148 -34.16 -9.25 -0.38
CA TRP A 148 -33.66 -9.22 0.99
C TRP A 148 -34.81 -9.55 1.94
N ASP A 149 -34.78 -10.76 2.49
CA ASP A 149 -35.83 -11.31 3.35
C ASP A 149 -35.23 -11.67 4.71
N VAL A 150 -35.30 -10.70 5.62
CA VAL A 150 -34.80 -10.85 6.99
C VAL A 150 -35.60 -11.90 7.77
N ALA A 151 -36.90 -12.05 7.50
CA ALA A 151 -37.77 -13.00 8.20
C ALA A 151 -37.36 -14.45 7.94
N HIS A 152 -36.91 -14.75 6.72
CA HIS A 152 -36.39 -16.07 6.35
C HIS A 152 -34.86 -16.17 6.37
N ALA A 153 -34.17 -15.11 6.81
CA ALA A 153 -32.72 -15.00 6.84
C ALA A 153 -32.05 -15.29 5.48
N GLN A 154 -32.65 -14.80 4.38
CA GLN A 154 -32.19 -15.06 3.02
C GLN A 154 -32.11 -13.75 2.20
N GLY A 155 -31.17 -13.70 1.26
CA GLY A 155 -31.07 -12.61 0.29
C GLY A 155 -30.47 -13.08 -1.03
N GLU A 156 -30.67 -12.29 -2.07
CA GLU A 156 -30.01 -12.46 -3.37
C GLU A 156 -29.29 -11.17 -3.76
N LEU A 157 -28.02 -11.31 -4.11
CA LEU A 157 -27.16 -10.24 -4.60
C LEU A 157 -26.77 -10.52 -6.04
N VAL A 158 -26.73 -9.51 -6.91
CA VAL A 158 -26.29 -9.64 -8.30
C VAL A 158 -24.99 -8.86 -8.46
N GLN A 159 -23.92 -9.53 -8.88
CA GLN A 159 -22.64 -8.87 -9.13
C GLN A 159 -22.76 -7.89 -10.31
N ASP A 160 -22.29 -6.66 -10.12
CA ASP A 160 -22.20 -5.66 -11.18
C ASP A 160 -20.99 -5.96 -12.07
N GLY A 161 -21.18 -6.33 -13.34
CA GLY A 161 -20.06 -6.64 -14.24
C GLY A 161 -20.39 -7.73 -15.27
N GLY A 162 -19.50 -7.94 -16.25
CA GLY A 162 -19.77 -8.66 -17.51
C GLY A 162 -20.36 -10.09 -17.41
N LYS A 163 -20.23 -10.76 -16.27
CA LYS A 163 -20.96 -12.00 -15.97
C LYS A 163 -21.83 -11.72 -14.73
N LYS A 164 -23.12 -11.45 -14.93
CA LYS A 164 -24.10 -11.21 -13.85
C LYS A 164 -24.32 -12.50 -13.04
N ALA A 165 -23.41 -12.82 -12.14
CA ALA A 165 -23.60 -13.90 -11.19
C ALA A 165 -24.60 -13.45 -10.12
N THR A 166 -25.60 -14.29 -9.85
CA THR A 166 -26.48 -14.12 -8.69
C THR A 166 -25.90 -14.95 -7.55
N VAL A 167 -25.70 -14.32 -6.39
CA VAL A 167 -25.22 -14.94 -5.16
C VAL A 167 -26.39 -15.00 -4.19
N SER A 168 -26.85 -16.21 -3.89
CA SER A 168 -27.79 -16.45 -2.79
C SER A 168 -27.02 -16.43 -1.48
N VAL A 169 -27.47 -15.59 -0.54
CA VAL A 169 -26.79 -15.39 0.74
C VAL A 169 -27.72 -15.70 1.90
N ARG A 170 -27.13 -16.24 2.97
CA ARG A 170 -27.81 -16.36 4.27
C ARG A 170 -27.51 -15.12 5.10
N ILE A 171 -28.54 -14.50 5.66
CA ILE A 171 -28.40 -13.34 6.54
C ILE A 171 -28.01 -13.84 7.94
N GLY A 172 -26.89 -13.36 8.47
CA GLY A 172 -26.44 -13.70 9.82
C GLY A 172 -27.35 -13.08 10.89
N PRO A 173 -27.49 -13.71 12.07
CA PRO A 173 -28.39 -13.25 13.14
C PRO A 173 -28.06 -11.83 13.63
N ALA A 174 -26.78 -11.47 13.70
CA ALA A 174 -26.36 -10.12 14.10
C ALA A 174 -26.80 -9.05 13.10
N LEU A 175 -26.84 -9.37 11.80
CA LEU A 175 -27.35 -8.47 10.77
C LEU A 175 -28.88 -8.41 10.79
N ALA A 176 -29.54 -9.56 10.93
CA ALA A 176 -31.00 -9.65 11.03
C ALA A 176 -31.57 -8.87 12.23
N ALA A 177 -30.81 -8.75 13.33
CA ALA A 177 -31.20 -7.99 14.51
C ALA A 177 -31.06 -6.46 14.35
N ARG A 178 -30.41 -5.96 13.29
CA ARG A 178 -30.27 -4.52 13.05
C ARG A 178 -31.62 -3.96 12.60
N LYS A 179 -32.11 -2.94 13.31
CA LYS A 179 -33.38 -2.26 13.00
C LYS A 179 -33.31 -1.31 11.80
N ASP A 180 -32.13 -1.10 11.23
CA ASP A 180 -31.93 -0.19 10.11
C ASP A 180 -32.12 -0.92 8.77
N GLU A 181 -33.39 -1.20 8.45
CA GLU A 181 -33.78 -1.81 7.15
C GLU A 181 -33.49 -0.88 5.97
N SER A 182 -33.26 0.43 6.21
CA SER A 182 -33.01 1.42 5.15
C SER A 182 -31.68 1.20 4.41
N MET A 183 -30.81 0.33 4.94
CA MET A 183 -29.52 0.03 4.36
C MET A 183 -29.57 -0.94 3.17
N VAL A 184 -30.66 -1.70 2.99
CA VAL A 184 -30.70 -2.83 2.03
C VAL A 184 -32.04 -2.87 1.29
N ALA A 185 -32.25 -1.94 0.36
CA ALA A 185 -33.40 -1.95 -0.55
C ALA A 185 -33.08 -2.68 -1.86
N ALA A 186 -34.07 -3.33 -2.47
CA ALA A 186 -33.92 -3.90 -3.81
C ALA A 186 -33.48 -2.80 -4.83
N GLY A 187 -32.52 -3.13 -5.69
CA GLY A 187 -31.88 -2.20 -6.62
C GLY A 187 -30.73 -1.38 -6.04
N GLN A 188 -30.48 -1.45 -4.73
CA GLN A 188 -29.38 -0.72 -4.10
C GLN A 188 -28.04 -1.43 -4.32
N LYS A 189 -27.01 -0.64 -4.62
CA LYS A 189 -25.63 -1.11 -4.66
C LYS A 189 -25.02 -1.19 -3.27
N VAL A 190 -24.39 -2.32 -2.97
CA VAL A 190 -23.84 -2.63 -1.67
C VAL A 190 -22.50 -3.37 -1.79
N TYR A 191 -21.72 -3.24 -0.73
CA TYR A 191 -20.64 -4.16 -0.36
C TYR A 191 -21.15 -5.09 0.73
N TRP A 192 -20.59 -6.28 0.87
CA TRP A 192 -20.98 -7.18 1.94
C TRP A 192 -19.79 -7.92 2.54
N ASN A 193 -19.91 -8.30 3.82
CA ASN A 193 -18.94 -9.14 4.50
C ASN A 193 -19.63 -10.37 5.08
N ALA A 194 -18.85 -11.43 5.32
CA ALA A 194 -19.41 -12.69 5.79
C ALA A 194 -18.51 -13.41 6.78
N ARG A 195 -19.13 -14.31 7.54
CA ARG A 195 -18.48 -15.21 8.49
C ARG A 195 -19.03 -16.62 8.36
N TYR A 196 -18.26 -17.62 8.73
CA TYR A 196 -18.72 -19.00 8.80
C TYR A 196 -19.48 -19.23 10.12
N GLU A 197 -20.69 -19.79 10.05
CA GLU A 197 -21.42 -20.29 11.23
C GLU A 197 -21.91 -21.70 10.90
N ALA A 198 -21.55 -22.69 11.73
CA ALA A 198 -21.86 -24.10 11.49
C ALA A 198 -21.54 -24.54 10.03
N ASP A 199 -20.33 -24.19 9.58
CA ASP A 199 -19.78 -24.48 8.24
C ASP A 199 -20.54 -23.88 7.06
N LYS A 200 -21.44 -22.92 7.32
CA LYS A 200 -22.14 -22.14 6.30
C LYS A 200 -21.83 -20.66 6.42
N THR A 201 -21.52 -20.03 5.31
CA THR A 201 -21.33 -18.58 5.24
C THR A 201 -22.62 -17.84 5.61
N ALA A 202 -22.53 -16.87 6.51
CA ALA A 202 -23.54 -15.89 6.88
C ALA A 202 -23.03 -14.50 6.59
N VAL A 203 -23.86 -13.68 5.93
CA VAL A 203 -23.57 -12.26 5.75
C VAL A 203 -23.71 -11.56 7.10
N THR A 204 -22.65 -10.90 7.53
CA THR A 204 -22.61 -10.16 8.81
C THR A 204 -22.77 -8.67 8.61
N ASP A 205 -22.43 -8.18 7.43
CA ASP A 205 -22.50 -6.77 7.08
C ASP A 205 -22.95 -6.60 5.63
N VAL A 206 -23.83 -5.62 5.40
CA VAL A 206 -24.19 -5.11 4.08
C VAL A 206 -24.07 -3.60 4.16
N LEU A 207 -23.24 -3.01 3.30
CA LEU A 207 -22.84 -1.62 3.35
C LEU A 207 -23.15 -0.96 2.01
N ASN A 208 -24.14 -0.06 1.99
CA ASN A 208 -24.27 0.88 0.88
C ASN A 208 -23.07 1.85 0.83
N ALA A 209 -23.01 2.70 -0.20
CA ALA A 209 -21.89 3.63 -0.38
C ALA A 209 -21.61 4.53 0.84
N ALA A 210 -22.64 5.06 1.49
CA ALA A 210 -22.49 5.94 2.66
C ALA A 210 -21.98 5.17 3.89
N ALA A 211 -22.49 3.96 4.11
CA ALA A 211 -22.04 3.09 5.19
C ALA A 211 -20.62 2.58 4.98
N PHE A 212 -20.26 2.21 3.74
CA PHE A 212 -18.89 1.85 3.38
C PHE A 212 -17.94 3.01 3.65
N ALA A 213 -18.27 4.22 3.19
CA ALA A 213 -17.44 5.40 3.43
C ALA A 213 -17.25 5.70 4.93
N ARG A 214 -18.27 5.48 5.76
CA ARG A 214 -18.17 5.61 7.22
C ARG A 214 -17.25 4.53 7.82
N ALA A 215 -17.49 3.26 7.52
CA ALA A 215 -16.68 2.15 8.01
C ALA A 215 -15.21 2.29 7.60
N ARG A 216 -14.96 2.72 6.35
CA ARG A 216 -13.61 3.01 5.86
C ARG A 216 -12.95 4.16 6.63
N ARG A 217 -13.65 5.27 6.91
CA ARG A 217 -13.10 6.36 7.74
C ARG A 217 -12.74 5.91 9.15
N GLU A 218 -13.58 5.10 9.77
CA GLU A 218 -13.28 4.51 11.08
C GLU A 218 -12.03 3.61 11.03
N GLN A 219 -11.88 2.82 9.96
CA GLN A 219 -10.67 2.02 9.75
C GLN A 219 -9.42 2.88 9.51
N VAL A 220 -9.52 3.96 8.72
CA VAL A 220 -8.43 4.93 8.51
C VAL A 220 -7.97 5.51 9.84
N GLN A 221 -8.92 5.93 10.68
CA GLN A 221 -8.62 6.50 11.99
C GLN A 221 -7.89 5.49 12.88
N ARG A 222 -8.39 4.25 13.00
CA ARG A 222 -7.72 3.17 13.76
C ARG A 222 -6.31 2.91 13.23
N HIS A 223 -6.14 2.89 11.91
CA HIS A 223 -4.83 2.69 11.30
C HIS A 223 -3.85 3.81 11.67
N PHE A 224 -4.28 5.07 11.62
CA PHE A 224 -3.44 6.22 11.97
C PHE A 224 -3.12 6.28 13.46
N GLU A 225 -4.05 5.94 14.34
CA GLU A 225 -3.78 5.78 15.77
C GLU A 225 -2.71 4.72 16.03
N ARG A 226 -2.76 3.61 15.30
CA ARG A 226 -1.74 2.55 15.37
C ARG A 226 -0.38 3.03 14.86
N LEU A 227 -0.33 3.71 13.71
CA LEU A 227 0.94 4.28 13.20
C LEU A 227 1.54 5.33 14.15
N ALA A 228 0.70 6.15 14.79
CA ALA A 228 1.14 7.13 15.78
C ALA A 228 1.79 6.46 17.00
N LYS A 229 1.19 5.35 17.46
CA LYS A 229 1.63 4.61 18.63
C LYS A 229 2.87 3.76 18.35
N ASP A 230 2.83 2.96 17.28
CA ASP A 230 3.80 1.90 17.06
C ASP A 230 4.96 2.36 16.16
N GLY A 231 4.70 3.31 15.26
CA GLY A 231 5.61 3.76 14.21
C GLY A 231 5.33 3.10 12.85
N LEU A 232 6.10 3.47 11.84
CA LEU A 232 5.96 2.96 10.48
C LEU A 232 6.82 1.71 10.29
N ASP A 233 6.19 0.57 10.02
CA ASP A 233 6.93 -0.67 9.75
C ASP A 233 7.81 -0.54 8.50
N GLY A 234 9.05 -1.04 8.58
CA GLY A 234 10.00 -1.02 7.49
C GLY A 234 11.12 -2.04 7.62
N LEU A 235 12.04 -1.99 6.66
CA LEU A 235 13.18 -2.89 6.54
C LEU A 235 14.46 -2.09 6.34
N VAL A 236 15.52 -2.45 7.04
CA VAL A 236 16.87 -1.92 6.80
C VAL A 236 17.42 -2.48 5.48
N ASN A 237 17.76 -1.62 4.53
CA ASN A 237 18.37 -2.00 3.24
C ASN A 237 19.85 -1.65 3.13
N ASP A 238 20.34 -0.76 3.98
CA ASP A 238 21.73 -0.32 3.95
C ASP A 238 22.11 0.36 5.27
N THR A 239 23.37 0.18 5.66
CA THR A 239 23.98 0.76 6.87
C THR A 239 25.43 1.13 6.56
N ASP A 240 25.79 2.39 6.81
CA ASP A 240 27.17 2.88 6.71
C ASP A 240 27.62 3.40 8.08
N SER A 241 28.49 2.64 8.73
CA SER A 241 29.02 2.94 10.05
C SER A 241 29.94 4.15 10.10
N ILE A 242 30.57 4.49 8.97
CA ILE A 242 31.57 5.55 8.88
C ILE A 242 30.86 6.89 8.79
N ASP A 243 29.88 6.99 7.89
CA ASP A 243 29.10 8.21 7.65
C ASP A 243 27.83 8.29 8.51
N GLY A 244 27.53 7.25 9.30
CA GLY A 244 26.31 7.15 10.10
C GLY A 244 25.04 7.07 9.25
N ARG A 245 25.10 6.60 8.00
CA ARG A 245 23.94 6.55 7.11
C ARG A 245 23.15 5.26 7.29
N LEU A 246 21.84 5.38 7.24
CA LEU A 246 20.90 4.27 7.32
C LEU A 246 19.82 4.43 6.23
N VAL A 247 19.49 3.35 5.52
CA VAL A 247 18.42 3.36 4.51
C VAL A 247 17.32 2.38 4.91
N VAL A 248 16.14 2.90 5.20
CA VAL A 248 14.95 2.11 5.57
C VAL A 248 13.94 2.15 4.43
N THR A 249 13.40 0.99 4.05
CA THR A 249 12.23 0.88 3.17
C THR A 249 11.00 0.73 4.04
N VAL A 250 10.17 1.76 4.11
CA VAL A 250 8.88 1.74 4.80
C VAL A 250 7.86 1.01 3.93
N TRP A 251 7.10 0.10 4.54
CA TRP A 251 6.09 -0.68 3.85
C TRP A 251 4.86 0.15 3.45
N ARG A 252 4.05 -0.42 2.55
CA ARG A 252 2.95 0.27 1.88
C ARG A 252 1.95 0.91 2.85
N CYS A 253 1.67 0.27 3.99
CA CYS A 253 0.79 0.80 5.02
C CYS A 253 1.31 2.11 5.66
N GLY A 254 2.62 2.26 5.84
CA GLY A 254 3.24 3.47 6.40
C GLY A 254 3.67 4.51 5.35
N THR A 255 3.59 4.17 4.06
CA THR A 255 4.11 5.01 2.96
C THR A 255 3.51 6.42 2.93
N LEU A 256 2.22 6.58 3.26
CA LEU A 256 1.57 7.89 3.29
C LEU A 256 2.24 8.85 4.29
N TRP A 257 2.60 8.34 5.48
CA TRP A 257 3.29 9.12 6.52
C TRP A 257 4.75 9.35 6.19
N ALA A 258 5.45 8.31 5.71
CA ALA A 258 6.87 8.41 5.38
C ALA A 258 7.18 9.50 4.33
N ARG A 259 6.18 9.87 3.50
CA ARG A 259 6.31 10.90 2.47
C ARG A 259 6.20 12.32 2.98
N THR A 260 5.61 12.52 4.14
CA THR A 260 5.52 13.85 4.74
C THR A 260 6.85 14.25 5.38
N LEU A 261 7.74 13.28 5.63
CA LEU A 261 9.07 13.51 6.18
C LEU A 261 9.90 14.45 5.31
N GLN A 262 10.35 15.54 5.91
CA GLN A 262 11.26 16.52 5.33
C GLN A 262 12.69 16.25 5.76
N MET A 263 13.64 16.82 5.01
CA MET A 263 15.03 16.84 5.43
C MET A 263 15.14 17.56 6.78
N HIS A 264 15.96 17.01 7.68
CA HIS A 264 16.16 17.43 9.07
C HIS A 264 15.04 17.10 10.07
N ASP A 265 13.97 16.41 9.66
CA ASP A 265 13.00 15.88 10.62
C ASP A 265 13.68 14.87 11.57
N SER A 266 13.32 14.92 12.85
CA SER A 266 13.78 13.96 13.85
C SER A 266 12.83 12.78 13.91
N VAL A 267 13.41 11.57 13.92
CA VAL A 267 12.70 10.29 13.97
C VAL A 267 13.44 9.32 14.89
N GLN A 268 12.75 8.27 15.33
CA GLN A 268 13.39 7.17 16.07
C GLN A 268 13.25 5.87 15.28
N VAL A 269 14.34 5.12 15.21
CA VAL A 269 14.37 3.78 14.62
C VAL A 269 14.34 2.77 15.76
N VAL A 270 13.33 1.92 15.78
CA VAL A 270 13.16 0.86 16.79
C VAL A 270 13.25 -0.48 16.09
N LYS A 271 14.11 -1.38 16.57
CA LYS A 271 14.21 -2.73 16.01
C LYS A 271 12.99 -3.57 16.44
N CYS A 272 12.34 -4.23 15.50
CA CYS A 272 11.21 -5.11 15.82
C CYS A 272 11.69 -6.28 16.69
N GLY A 273 10.99 -6.55 17.80
CA GLY A 273 11.33 -7.60 18.76
C GLY A 273 12.37 -7.18 19.81
N ASP A 274 12.99 -6.01 19.67
CA ASP A 274 13.93 -5.44 20.64
C ASP A 274 13.64 -3.94 20.81
N GLU A 275 12.68 -3.63 21.69
CA GLU A 275 12.16 -2.27 21.84
C GLU A 275 13.15 -1.30 22.50
N ASN A 276 14.32 -1.77 22.99
CA ASN A 276 15.31 -0.92 23.65
C ASN A 276 16.75 -1.22 23.23
N PRO A 277 17.56 -0.18 22.89
CA PRO A 277 17.22 1.24 22.84
C PRO A 277 16.66 1.67 21.49
N ALA A 278 15.69 2.59 21.51
CA ALA A 278 15.31 3.36 20.32
C ALA A 278 16.53 4.20 19.85
N ILE A 279 16.72 4.27 18.54
CA ILE A 279 17.85 4.94 17.92
C ILE A 279 17.38 6.27 17.33
N ASP A 280 17.79 7.38 17.92
CA ASP A 280 17.49 8.71 17.38
C ASP A 280 18.20 8.91 16.04
N ALA A 281 17.47 9.45 15.07
CA ALA A 281 17.95 9.67 13.72
C ALA A 281 17.39 10.97 13.14
N VAL A 282 18.09 11.50 12.15
CA VAL A 282 17.69 12.69 11.40
C VAL A 282 17.43 12.30 9.95
N VAL A 283 16.31 12.73 9.40
CA VAL A 283 15.96 12.46 8.00
C VAL A 283 16.90 13.23 7.08
N PHE A 284 17.63 12.51 6.23
CA PHE A 284 18.41 13.08 5.14
C PHE A 284 17.55 13.23 3.87
N GLY A 285 16.58 12.33 3.67
CA GLY A 285 15.61 12.47 2.60
C GLY A 285 14.63 11.30 2.55
N SER A 286 13.42 11.58 2.04
CA SER A 286 12.40 10.58 1.78
C SER A 286 12.03 10.60 0.30
N ARG A 287 11.88 9.43 -0.31
CA ARG A 287 11.41 9.32 -1.70
C ARG A 287 10.46 8.14 -1.90
N PRO A 288 9.46 8.27 -2.77
CA PRO A 288 8.65 7.14 -3.23
C PRO A 288 9.53 6.03 -3.83
N ASP A 289 9.16 4.78 -3.54
CA ASP A 289 9.77 3.57 -4.11
C ASP A 289 8.67 2.60 -4.51
N TYR A 290 7.99 2.91 -5.61
CA TYR A 290 6.71 2.28 -5.97
C TYR A 290 5.71 2.42 -4.82
N ALA A 291 5.01 1.35 -4.45
CA ALA A 291 4.05 1.35 -3.35
C ALA A 291 4.71 1.56 -1.96
N LYS A 292 6.05 1.60 -1.87
CA LYS A 292 6.81 1.78 -0.63
C LYS A 292 7.39 3.21 -0.56
N ALA A 293 8.09 3.51 0.53
CA ALA A 293 8.92 4.70 0.64
C ALA A 293 10.34 4.32 1.09
N LYS A 294 11.35 4.92 0.47
CA LYS A 294 12.74 4.82 0.92
C LYS A 294 13.09 6.07 1.72
N VAL A 295 13.41 5.88 3.00
CA VAL A 295 13.82 6.93 3.93
C VAL A 295 15.30 6.77 4.20
N ARG A 296 16.06 7.83 3.92
CA ARG A 296 17.49 7.93 4.22
C ARG A 296 17.66 8.72 5.51
N LEU A 297 18.43 8.17 6.42
CA LEU A 297 18.61 8.67 7.77
C LEU A 297 20.10 8.87 8.07
N VAL A 298 20.40 9.81 8.96
CA VAL A 298 21.69 9.97 9.62
C VAL A 298 21.51 9.65 11.09
N VAL A 299 22.39 8.79 11.60
CA VAL A 299 22.36 8.22 12.95
C VAL A 299 23.75 8.40 13.57
N GLU A 300 23.83 8.62 14.87
CA GLU A 300 25.11 8.56 15.57
C GLU A 300 25.71 7.14 15.47
N GLY A 301 27.01 7.03 15.19
CA GLY A 301 27.60 5.78 14.70
C GLY A 301 27.55 4.57 15.65
N LYS A 302 27.51 4.77 16.98
CA LYS A 302 27.51 3.66 17.95
C LYS A 302 26.20 2.84 17.91
N PRO A 303 25.01 3.45 18.02
CA PRO A 303 23.73 2.75 17.84
C PRO A 303 23.58 1.99 16.53
N LEU A 304 24.15 2.50 15.43
CA LEU A 304 23.99 1.88 14.11
C LEU A 304 24.55 0.45 14.05
N MET A 305 25.48 0.09 14.95
CA MET A 305 26.13 -1.23 14.99
C MET A 305 25.19 -2.35 15.43
N THR A 306 24.02 -2.02 15.99
CA THR A 306 23.02 -3.02 16.42
C THR A 306 22.06 -3.41 15.28
N LEU A 307 22.01 -2.61 14.21
CA LEU A 307 21.18 -2.84 13.04
C LEU A 307 21.96 -3.58 11.95
N ARG A 308 21.27 -4.48 11.26
CA ARG A 308 21.80 -5.27 10.15
C ARG A 308 20.90 -5.12 8.93
N LEU A 309 21.49 -5.36 7.75
CA LEU A 309 20.72 -5.52 6.52
C LEU A 309 19.63 -6.59 6.71
N GLY A 310 18.39 -6.25 6.38
CA GLY A 310 17.24 -7.13 6.52
C GLY A 310 16.58 -7.12 7.89
N ASP A 311 17.08 -6.35 8.86
CA ASP A 311 16.36 -6.16 10.12
C ASP A 311 15.02 -5.44 9.87
N GLU A 312 13.96 -5.95 10.47
CA GLU A 312 12.68 -5.25 10.56
C GLU A 312 12.75 -4.15 11.62
N VAL A 313 12.26 -2.97 11.27
CA VAL A 313 12.30 -1.79 12.14
C VAL A 313 10.95 -1.06 12.10
N ARG A 314 10.68 -0.26 13.11
CA ARG A 314 9.62 0.75 13.13
C ARG A 314 10.24 2.14 13.16
N LEU A 315 9.80 3.00 12.25
CA LEU A 315 10.17 4.41 12.22
C LEU A 315 9.12 5.21 12.99
N ARG A 316 9.43 5.64 14.21
CA ARG A 316 8.57 6.53 14.99
C ARG A 316 8.83 7.97 14.59
N MET A 317 7.76 8.68 14.25
CA MET A 317 7.81 10.07 13.80
C MET A 317 6.58 10.83 14.31
N LYS A 318 6.63 12.15 14.27
CA LYS A 318 5.47 12.99 14.57
C LYS A 318 4.38 12.73 13.52
N GLN A 319 3.14 12.54 13.98
CA GLN A 319 1.98 12.43 13.10
C GLN A 319 1.84 13.70 12.24
N PRO A 320 1.67 13.58 10.91
CA PRO A 320 1.40 14.73 10.04
C PRO A 320 0.03 15.34 10.34
N ALA A 321 -0.06 16.68 10.31
CA ALA A 321 -1.31 17.40 10.60
C ALA A 321 -2.34 17.28 9.46
N ASP A 322 -1.88 17.32 8.21
CA ASP A 322 -2.74 17.43 7.02
C ASP A 322 -2.56 16.24 6.08
N LEU A 323 -2.96 15.04 6.54
CA LEU A 323 -2.86 13.83 5.73
C LEU A 323 -4.21 13.50 5.07
N ASP A 324 -4.23 13.49 3.74
CA ASP A 324 -5.37 12.99 2.98
C ASP A 324 -5.18 11.47 2.69
N PRO A 325 -6.01 10.59 3.29
CA PRO A 325 -5.91 9.14 3.13
C PRO A 325 -6.28 8.64 1.73
N ASP A 326 -6.90 9.50 0.91
CA ASP A 326 -7.31 9.17 -0.45
C ASP A 326 -6.24 9.56 -1.49
N LEU A 327 -5.12 10.15 -1.05
CA LEU A 327 -4.01 10.44 -1.96
C LEU A 327 -3.41 9.13 -2.48
N PRO A 328 -3.23 9.02 -3.81
CA PRO A 328 -2.65 7.82 -4.38
C PRO A 328 -1.21 7.65 -3.89
N PRO A 329 -0.79 6.40 -3.66
CA PRO A 329 0.52 6.09 -3.12
C PRO A 329 1.64 6.28 -4.14
N ASP A 330 1.57 7.16 -5.15
CA ASP A 330 2.78 7.72 -5.80
C ASP A 330 2.59 9.18 -6.24
N LEU A 331 1.67 9.92 -5.61
CA LEU A 331 1.52 11.36 -5.86
C LEU A 331 2.87 12.08 -5.63
N GLY A 332 3.31 12.85 -6.63
CA GLY A 332 4.56 13.62 -6.59
C GLY A 332 5.83 12.90 -7.08
N ARG A 333 5.79 11.58 -7.38
CA ARG A 333 6.97 10.83 -7.87
C ARG A 333 7.46 11.31 -9.24
N PHE A 334 6.54 11.77 -10.08
CA PHE A 334 6.81 12.11 -11.46
C PHE A 334 6.54 13.59 -11.70
N THR A 335 7.60 14.35 -11.97
CA THR A 335 7.50 15.77 -12.36
C THR A 335 7.16 15.89 -13.85
N GLY A 336 7.66 14.95 -14.66
CA GLY A 336 7.38 14.84 -16.10
C GLY A 336 5.96 14.35 -16.39
N ARG A 337 5.30 14.96 -17.39
CA ARG A 337 3.96 14.54 -17.85
C ARG A 337 3.96 13.10 -18.36
N SER A 338 4.98 12.69 -19.12
CA SER A 338 5.08 11.34 -19.69
C SER A 338 5.19 10.28 -18.60
N ASP A 339 6.01 10.51 -17.58
CA ASP A 339 6.19 9.55 -16.50
C ASP A 339 4.96 9.49 -15.59
N ARG A 340 4.27 10.61 -15.38
CA ARG A 340 2.95 10.63 -14.72
C ARG A 340 1.92 9.80 -15.47
N VAL A 341 1.86 9.92 -16.79
CA VAL A 341 0.94 9.15 -17.63
C VAL A 341 1.32 7.67 -17.64
N SER A 342 2.57 7.31 -17.90
CA SER A 342 3.03 5.91 -17.88
C SER A 342 2.79 5.25 -16.53
N TRP A 343 3.04 5.98 -15.44
CA TRP A 343 2.77 5.49 -14.10
C TRP A 343 1.28 5.38 -13.79
N PHE A 344 0.48 6.41 -14.07
CA PHE A 344 -0.97 6.37 -13.91
C PHE A 344 -1.55 5.19 -14.68
N LEU A 345 -1.04 4.96 -15.90
CA LEU A 345 -1.38 3.77 -16.66
C LEU A 345 -0.93 2.48 -15.95
N SER A 346 0.26 2.42 -15.36
CA SER A 346 0.72 1.21 -14.63
C SER A 346 0.01 0.95 -13.29
N THR A 347 -0.56 1.98 -12.65
CA THR A 347 -1.23 1.88 -11.34
C THR A 347 -2.75 1.78 -11.45
N VAL A 348 -3.36 2.52 -12.38
CA VAL A 348 -4.79 2.39 -12.73
C VAL A 348 -5.03 1.17 -13.61
N TYR A 349 -4.08 0.85 -14.50
CA TYR A 349 -4.05 -0.41 -15.26
C TYR A 349 -2.98 -1.35 -14.70
N CYS A 350 -2.87 -1.43 -13.37
CA CYS A 350 -2.73 -2.76 -12.82
C CYS A 350 -3.95 -3.51 -13.36
N THR A 351 -3.71 -4.45 -14.28
CA THR A 351 -4.72 -5.15 -15.08
C THR A 351 -5.54 -6.15 -14.25
N CYS A 352 -5.90 -5.76 -13.03
CA CYS A 352 -6.94 -6.36 -12.20
C CYS A 352 -8.34 -5.86 -12.55
N GLY A 353 -8.46 -4.88 -13.47
CA GLY A 353 -9.56 -4.88 -14.43
C GLY A 353 -9.45 -6.11 -15.33
N MET A 354 -9.76 -7.29 -14.77
CA MET A 354 -9.79 -8.54 -15.49
C MET A 354 -10.99 -8.51 -16.45
N PRO A 355 -10.82 -8.69 -17.76
CA PRO A 355 -11.84 -9.45 -18.47
C PRO A 355 -11.88 -10.83 -17.80
N HIS A 356 -13.07 -11.26 -17.37
CA HIS A 356 -13.32 -12.63 -16.92
C HIS A 356 -13.18 -13.58 -18.11
N ASP A 357 -11.95 -13.81 -18.57
CA ASP A 357 -11.65 -14.90 -19.48
C ASP A 357 -11.78 -16.20 -18.66
N GLY A 358 -12.73 -17.03 -19.10
CA GLY A 358 -13.08 -18.30 -18.46
C GLY A 358 -12.09 -19.41 -18.74
#